data_AF-A0A1L5NPK1-F1
#
_entry.id   AF-A0A1L5NPK1-F1
#
_cell.length_a   1.000
_cell.length_b   1.000
_cell.length_c   1.000
_cell.angle_alpha   90.00
_cell.angle_beta   90.00
_cell.angle_gamma   90.00
#
_symmetry.space_group_name_H-M   'P 1'
#
loop_
_entity.id
_entity.type
_entity.pdbx_description
1 polymer ?
#
loop_
_entity_poly.entity_id
_entity_poly.type
_entity_poly.pdbx_seq_one_letter_code
_entity_poly.pdbx_strand_id
1 'polypeptide(L)' 'MGARKLPATPDGRSQMPARSRHCLIGHPNATPGFIALVEGGMAEFTGEYVVAEFPNRFQPDVVAAARKRLEQHGVKLPLG' A
#
# COMPACT_ATOMS: atom_id res chain seq x y z
N MET A 1 5.29 -56.89 -19.84
CA MET A 1 5.91 -55.57 -20.09
C MET A 1 4.79 -54.54 -20.17
N GLY A 2 4.64 -53.69 -19.15
CA GLY A 2 3.59 -52.66 -19.12
C GLY A 2 4.20 -51.34 -18.68
N ALA A 3 4.36 -50.41 -19.61
CA ALA A 3 4.83 -49.06 -19.32
C ALA A 3 3.71 -48.30 -18.59
N ARG A 4 3.95 -47.86 -17.34
CA ARG A 4 3.03 -46.95 -16.65
C ARG A 4 3.15 -45.57 -17.29
N LYS A 5 2.05 -45.07 -17.85
CA LYS A 5 1.92 -43.66 -18.26
C LYS A 5 1.96 -42.79 -17.00
N LEU A 6 2.90 -41.85 -16.96
CA LEU A 6 2.91 -40.77 -15.98
C LEU A 6 1.73 -39.82 -16.28
N PRO A 7 1.00 -39.33 -15.25
CA PRO A 7 -0.02 -38.32 -15.47
C PRO A 7 0.63 -37.01 -15.92
N ALA A 8 0.01 -36.35 -16.90
CA ALA A 8 0.40 -35.01 -17.32
C ALA A 8 0.24 -34.05 -16.14
N THR A 9 1.30 -33.31 -15.82
CA THR A 9 1.25 -32.18 -14.88
C THR A 9 0.23 -31.15 -15.37
N PRO A 10 -0.70 -30.67 -14.54
CA PRO A 10 -1.50 -29.52 -14.91
C PRO A 10 -0.58 -28.29 -14.96
N ASP A 11 -0.62 -27.56 -16.06
CA ASP A 11 0.07 -26.29 -16.27
C ASP A 11 -0.15 -25.36 -15.05
N GLY A 12 0.89 -25.23 -14.23
CA GLY A 12 0.90 -24.45 -13.00
C GLY A 12 0.92 -22.94 -13.21
N ARG A 13 0.23 -22.42 -14.23
CA ARG A 13 -0.10 -21.01 -14.33
C ARG A 13 -1.43 -20.77 -13.65
N SER A 14 -1.39 -20.77 -12.31
CA SER A 14 -2.43 -20.14 -11.52
C SER A 14 -2.57 -18.71 -12.01
N GLN A 15 -3.70 -18.39 -12.65
CA GLN A 15 -4.06 -17.03 -12.99
C GLN A 15 -4.09 -16.24 -11.68
N MET A 16 -3.04 -15.48 -11.43
CA MET A 16 -3.00 -14.52 -10.34
C MET A 16 -4.18 -13.57 -10.59
N PRO A 17 -5.17 -13.47 -9.67
CA PRO A 17 -6.26 -12.53 -9.84
C PRO A 17 -5.66 -11.14 -10.03
N ALA A 18 -6.26 -10.34 -10.90
CA ALA A 18 -5.88 -8.94 -11.09
C ALA A 18 -5.75 -8.32 -9.69
N ARG A 19 -4.51 -8.08 -9.25
CA ARG A 19 -4.27 -7.53 -7.93
C ARG A 19 -5.01 -6.21 -7.91
N SER A 20 -6.14 -6.15 -7.22
CA SER A 20 -6.77 -4.90 -6.83
C SER A 20 -5.63 -4.07 -6.32
N ARG A 21 -5.32 -2.97 -7.03
CA ARG A 21 -4.23 -2.06 -6.68
C ARG A 21 -4.59 -1.49 -5.32
N HIS A 22 -4.28 -2.22 -4.26
CA HIS A 22 -4.55 -1.82 -2.90
C HIS A 22 -3.58 -0.69 -2.63
N CYS A 23 -4.04 0.53 -2.91
CA CYS A 23 -3.37 1.72 -2.46
C CYS A 23 -3.38 1.65 -0.94
N LEU A 24 -2.22 1.41 -0.34
CA LEU A 24 -2.08 1.27 1.10
C LEU A 24 -2.58 2.52 1.83
N ILE A 25 -2.49 3.69 1.19
CA ILE A 25 -2.96 4.99 1.67
C ILE A 25 -4.49 5.00 1.91
N GLY A 26 -5.27 4.31 1.08
CA GLY A 26 -6.74 4.25 1.18
C GLY A 26 -7.27 3.08 2.02
N HIS A 27 -6.38 2.22 2.54
CA HIS A 27 -6.78 1.06 3.33
C HIS A 27 -7.46 1.49 4.66
N PRO A 28 -8.47 0.78 5.20
CA PRO A 28 -9.11 1.20 6.45
C PRO A 28 -8.18 1.15 7.66
N ASN A 29 -7.23 0.20 7.67
CA ASN A 29 -6.29 0.02 8.78
C ASN A 29 -4.90 0.52 8.42
N ALA A 30 -4.28 1.27 9.34
CA ALA A 30 -2.87 1.61 9.26
C ALA A 30 -2.01 0.34 9.38
N THR A 31 -0.89 0.32 8.66
CA THR A 31 0.06 -0.80 8.74
C THR A 31 0.97 -0.64 9.97
N PRO A 32 1.49 -1.73 10.56
CA PRO A 32 2.42 -1.63 11.67
C PRO A 32 3.66 -0.77 11.38
N GLY A 33 4.16 -0.80 10.14
CA GLY A 33 5.31 0.02 9.72
C GLY A 33 4.98 1.52 9.69
N PHE A 34 3.77 1.90 9.26
CA PHE A 34 3.32 3.28 9.33
C PHE A 34 3.25 3.75 10.80
N ILE A 35 2.62 2.95 11.66
CA ILE A 35 2.47 3.28 13.08
C ILE A 35 3.83 3.48 13.74
N ALA A 36 4.78 2.56 13.51
CA ALA A 36 6.12 2.64 14.08
C ALA A 36 6.88 3.92 13.65
N LEU A 37 6.72 4.36 12.40
CA LEU A 37 7.33 5.61 11.93
C LEU A 37 6.68 6.84 12.57
N VAL A 38 5.36 6.88 12.65
CA VAL A 38 4.65 8.01 13.26
C VAL A 38 4.96 8.13 14.76
N GLU A 39 4.89 7.03 15.50
CA GLU A 39 5.23 7.00 16.94
C GLU A 39 6.71 7.32 17.19
N GLY A 40 7.58 6.97 16.25
CA GLY A 40 9.01 7.31 16.29
C GLY A 40 9.34 8.76 15.91
N GLY A 41 8.35 9.60 15.63
CA GLY A 41 8.57 10.99 15.20
C GLY A 41 9.18 11.12 13.80
N MET A 42 9.02 10.09 12.97
CA MET A 42 9.61 9.91 11.64
C MET A 42 8.53 9.86 10.55
N ALA A 43 7.46 10.63 10.72
CA ALA A 43 6.30 10.61 9.84
C ALA A 43 6.65 11.01 8.40
N GLU A 44 7.68 11.83 8.19
CA GLU A 44 8.21 12.24 6.89
C GLU A 44 8.71 11.08 6.03
N PHE A 45 9.02 9.92 6.63
CA PHE A 45 9.43 8.71 5.90
C PHE A 45 8.26 7.79 5.53
N THR A 46 7.03 8.21 5.79
CA THR A 46 5.83 7.46 5.35
C THR A 46 5.46 7.82 3.91
N GLY A 47 4.87 6.86 3.20
CA GLY A 47 4.37 7.12 1.85
C GLY A 47 3.24 8.15 1.84
N GLU A 48 2.43 8.18 2.90
CA GLU A 48 1.40 9.18 3.16
C GLU A 48 1.99 10.60 3.16
N TYR A 49 3.11 10.81 3.85
CA TYR A 49 3.73 12.13 3.93
C TYR A 49 4.23 12.59 2.57
N VAL A 50 4.91 11.72 1.84
CA VAL A 50 5.36 12.00 0.46
C VAL A 50 4.18 12.38 -0.45
N VAL A 51 3.05 11.67 -0.34
CA VAL A 51 1.85 12.00 -1.10
C VAL A 51 1.29 13.37 -0.72
N ALA A 52 1.28 13.70 0.57
CA ALA A 52 0.74 14.95 1.07
C ALA A 52 1.63 16.16 0.73
N GLU A 53 2.95 15.98 0.74
CA GLU A 53 3.99 16.98 0.43
C GLU A 53 4.01 17.31 -1.08
N PHE A 54 3.80 16.31 -1.94
CA PHE A 54 3.83 16.48 -3.40
C PHE A 54 2.47 16.25 -4.06
N PRO A 55 1.41 17.00 -3.70
CA PRO A 55 0.03 16.70 -4.10
C PRO A 55 -0.16 16.71 -5.62
N ASN A 56 0.59 17.54 -6.36
CA ASN A 56 0.51 17.65 -7.82
C ASN A 56 1.03 16.40 -8.58
N ARG A 57 1.63 15.43 -7.88
CA ARG A 57 2.13 14.17 -8.45
C ARG A 57 1.14 13.02 -8.31
N PHE A 58 0.07 13.19 -7.53
CA PHE A 58 -0.86 12.14 -7.19
C PHE A 58 -2.30 12.55 -7.51
N GLN A 59 -3.20 11.56 -7.57
CA GLN A 59 -4.62 11.85 -7.75
C GLN A 59 -5.20 12.54 -6.50
N PRO A 60 -6.16 13.48 -6.66
CA PRO A 60 -6.68 14.26 -5.54
C PRO A 60 -7.29 13.42 -4.40
N ASP A 61 -7.91 12.29 -4.72
CA ASP A 61 -8.49 11.35 -3.77
C ASP A 61 -7.41 10.66 -2.92
N VAL A 62 -6.28 10.28 -3.53
CA VAL A 62 -5.13 9.70 -2.84
C VAL A 62 -4.47 10.73 -1.91
N VAL A 63 -4.36 11.98 -2.36
CA VAL A 63 -3.86 13.09 -1.54
C VAL A 63 -4.76 13.32 -0.34
N ALA A 64 -6.08 13.38 -0.55
CA ALA A 64 -7.04 13.55 0.53
C ALA A 64 -6.97 12.40 1.55
N ALA A 65 -6.85 11.16 1.08
CA ALA A 65 -6.71 9.99 1.96
C ALA A 65 -5.41 10.03 2.78
N ALA A 66 -4.29 10.40 2.16
CA ALA A 66 -3.00 10.54 2.84
C ALA A 66 -3.05 11.60 3.95
N ARG A 67 -3.54 12.80 3.62
CA ARG A 67 -3.67 13.91 4.58
C ARG A 67 -4.54 13.52 5.76
N LYS A 68 -5.73 12.98 5.48
CA LYS A 68 -6.66 12.51 6.53
C LYS A 68 -6.00 11.48 7.44
N ARG A 69 -5.26 10.50 6.88
CA ARG A 69 -4.60 9.49 7.71
C ARG A 69 -3.52 10.09 8.60
N LEU A 70 -2.70 11.00 8.08
CA LEU A 70 -1.66 11.69 8.87
C LEU A 70 -2.27 12.53 9.99
N GLU A 71 -3.34 13.28 9.68
CA GLU A 71 -4.09 14.08 10.67
C GLU A 71 -4.68 13.21 11.78
N GLN A 72 -5.26 12.05 11.42
CA GLN A 72 -5.81 11.10 12.40
C GLN A 72 -4.76 10.56 13.37
N HIS A 73 -3.48 10.58 13.00
CA HIS A 73 -2.38 10.15 13.85
C HIS A 73 -1.57 11.35 14.41
N GLY A 74 -2.13 12.55 14.37
CA GLY A 74 -1.53 13.74 14.99
C GLY A 74 -0.31 14.31 14.26
N VAL A 75 -0.05 13.89 13.02
CA VAL A 75 1.07 14.40 12.23
C VAL A 75 0.69 15.76 11.63
N LYS A 76 1.53 16.77 11.87
CA LYS A 76 1.40 18.08 11.24
C LYS A 76 2.13 18.09 9.92
N LEU A 77 1.41 18.42 8.85
CA LEU A 77 2.00 18.65 7.54
C LEU A 77 2.56 20.09 7.47
N PRO A 78 3.65 20.30 6.72
CA PRO A 78 4.10 21.65 6.41
C PRO A 78 3.01 22.34 5.60
N LEU A 79 2.66 23.56 6.02
CA LEU A 79 1.82 24.46 5.23
C LEU A 79 2.65 24.85 4.00
N GLY A 80 2.44 24.14 2.89
CA GLY A 80 3.02 24.46 1.59
C GLY A 80 2.56 25.81 1.07
#